data_AF-A0A9E5QVU4-F1
#
_entry.id   AF-A0A9E5QVU4-F1
#
_cell.length_a   1.000
_cell.length_b   1.000
_cell.length_c   1.000
_cell.angle_alpha   90.00
_cell.angle_beta   90.00
_cell.angle_gamma   90.00
#
_symmetry.space_group_name_H-M   'P 1'
#
loop_
_entity.id
_entity.type
_entity.pdbx_description
1 polymer ?
#
loop_
_entity_poly.entity_id
_entity_poly.type
_entity_poly.pdbx_seq_one_letter_code
_entity_poly.pdbx_strand_id
1 'polypeptide(L)'
;MERLLQRYLWQLAFDFDSEALEETLWKLVRWLDVAAHLQLPFQLDRAQELFLHCLAHNIIPLSHLEADCALLSPECVTNLLRLSTFLRVNIDEWLVPCAKS
;
A
#
# COMPACT_ATOMS: atom_id res chain seq x y z
N MET A 1 0.05 -9.04 16.18
CA MET A 1 -0.05 -7.83 15.34
C MET A 1 0.60 -8.06 13.98
N GLU A 2 1.83 -8.57 13.92
CA GLU A 2 2.50 -8.94 12.65
C GLU A 2 1.66 -9.80 11.70
N ARG A 3 1.05 -10.90 12.19
CA ARG A 3 0.16 -11.75 11.36
C ARG A 3 -1.03 -11.00 10.76
N LEU A 4 -1.52 -9.96 11.45
CA LEU A 4 -2.64 -9.15 10.98
C LEU A 4 -2.19 -8.18 9.89
N LEU A 5 -1.03 -7.55 10.05
CA LEU A 5 -0.39 -6.75 8.99
C LEU A 5 -0.07 -7.59 7.75
N GLN A 6 0.51 -8.79 7.93
CA GLN A 6 0.77 -9.73 6.84
C GLN A 6 -0.51 -10.16 6.14
N ARG A 7 -1.60 -10.37 6.89
CA ARG A 7 -2.90 -10.69 6.30
C ARG A 7 -3.44 -9.54 5.45
N TYR A 8 -3.38 -8.30 5.92
CA TYR A 8 -3.82 -7.16 5.11
C TYR A 8 -2.94 -6.96 3.86
N LEU A 9 -1.63 -7.11 3.98
CA LEU A 9 -0.72 -7.08 2.82
C LEU A 9 -0.99 -8.21 1.84
N TRP A 10 -1.32 -9.40 2.35
CA TRP A 10 -1.71 -10.53 1.51
C TRP A 10 -3.02 -10.26 0.78
N GLN A 11 -4.02 -9.68 1.46
CA GLN A 11 -5.28 -9.28 0.82
C GLN A 11 -5.03 -8.27 -0.30
N LEU A 12 -4.24 -7.23 -0.04
CA LEU A 12 -3.83 -6.28 -1.07
C LEU A 12 -3.11 -6.94 -2.26
N ALA A 13 -2.34 -7.99 -2.02
CA ALA A 13 -1.56 -8.66 -3.05
C ALA A 13 -2.36 -9.67 -3.89
N PHE A 14 -3.31 -10.40 -3.28
CA PHE A 14 -3.93 -11.59 -3.89
C PHE A 14 -5.46 -11.64 -3.82
N ASP A 15 -6.09 -10.89 -2.92
CA ASP A 15 -7.55 -10.80 -2.74
C ASP A 15 -7.96 -9.33 -2.87
N PHE A 16 -7.49 -8.72 -3.97
CA PHE A 16 -7.56 -7.30 -4.18
C PHE A 16 -8.98 -6.88 -4.54
N ASP A 17 -9.51 -5.91 -3.79
CA ASP A 17 -10.79 -5.25 -4.03
C ASP A 17 -10.54 -3.74 -4.12
N SER A 18 -10.81 -3.17 -5.29
CA SER A 18 -10.63 -1.74 -5.56
C SER A 18 -11.58 -0.87 -4.73
N GLU A 19 -12.79 -1.34 -4.43
CA GLU A 19 -13.77 -0.57 -3.65
C GLU A 19 -13.36 -0.49 -2.18
N ALA A 20 -12.70 -1.54 -1.66
CA ALA A 20 -12.21 -1.61 -0.30
C ALA A 20 -10.75 -1.14 -0.12
N LEU A 21 -10.09 -0.70 -1.20
CA LEU A 21 -8.66 -0.36 -1.19
C LEU A 21 -8.31 0.72 -0.16
N GLU A 22 -9.04 1.84 -0.17
CA GLU A 22 -8.77 2.97 0.71
C GLU A 22 -8.92 2.58 2.18
N GLU A 23 -10.01 1.91 2.52
CA GLU A 23 -10.26 1.42 3.87
C GLU A 23 -9.18 0.42 4.31
N THR A 24 -8.78 -0.47 3.41
CA THR A 24 -7.75 -1.48 3.68
C THR A 24 -6.39 -0.80 3.95
N LEU A 25 -6.00 0.17 3.13
CA LEU A 25 -4.78 0.95 3.31
C LEU A 25 -4.81 1.76 4.61
N TRP A 26 -5.92 2.43 4.91
CA TRP A 26 -6.10 3.20 6.14
C TRP A 26 -5.93 2.31 7.37
N LYS A 27 -6.58 1.13 7.40
CA LYS A 27 -6.44 0.15 8.49
C LYS A 27 -4.99 -0.29 8.63
N LEU A 28 -4.33 -0.60 7.51
CA LEU A 28 -2.96 -1.09 7.49
C LEU A 28 -2.00 -0.04 8.05
N VAL A 29 -2.10 1.20 7.60
CA VAL A 29 -1.30 2.33 8.12
C VAL A 29 -1.55 2.55 9.61
N ARG A 30 -2.81 2.51 10.08
CA ARG A 30 -3.13 2.59 11.51
C ARG A 30 -2.48 1.48 12.32
N TRP A 31 -2.50 0.26 11.84
CA TRP A 31 -1.87 -0.87 12.53
C TRP A 31 -0.34 -0.76 12.55
N LEU A 32 0.26 -0.18 11.50
CA LEU A 32 1.70 0.11 11.48
C LEU A 32 2.09 1.17 12.50
N ASP A 33 1.29 2.25 12.63
CA ASP A 33 1.52 3.27 13.65
C ASP A 33 1.49 2.66 15.07
N VAL A 34 0.51 1.77 15.34
CA VAL A 34 0.42 1.05 16.62
C VAL A 34 1.62 0.13 16.81
N ALA A 35 2.01 -0.63 15.80
CA ALA A 35 3.17 -1.53 15.88
C ALA A 35 4.47 -0.77 16.12
N ALA A 36 4.66 0.38 15.47
CA ALA A 36 5.81 1.26 15.66
C ALA A 36 5.84 1.84 17.07
N HIS A 37 4.70 2.31 17.60
CA HIS A 37 4.60 2.84 18.95
C HIS A 37 4.93 1.79 20.02
N LEU A 38 4.53 0.53 19.78
CA LEU A 38 4.80 -0.60 20.66
C LEU A 38 6.17 -1.26 20.43
N GLN A 39 6.98 -0.74 19.51
CA GLN A 39 8.29 -1.30 19.13
C GLN A 39 8.26 -2.79 18.80
N LEU A 40 7.18 -3.25 18.17
CA LEU A 40 7.01 -4.66 17.85
C LEU A 40 7.96 -5.07 16.72
N PRO A 41 8.60 -6.25 16.81
CA PRO A 41 9.39 -6.76 15.71
C PRO A 41 8.49 -7.02 14.50
N PHE A 42 8.99 -6.67 13.32
CA PHE A 42 8.25 -6.79 12.06
C PHE A 42 9.18 -7.32 10.96
N GLN A 43 8.83 -8.46 10.36
CA GLN A 43 9.57 -9.02 9.23
C GLN A 43 9.36 -8.20 7.96
N LEU A 44 10.32 -7.33 7.66
CA LEU A 44 10.27 -6.44 6.50
C LEU A 44 10.28 -7.20 5.17
N ASP A 45 11.12 -8.23 5.02
CA ASP A 45 11.34 -8.90 3.73
C ASP A 45 10.02 -9.42 3.12
N ARG A 46 9.23 -10.16 3.92
CA ARG A 46 7.95 -10.70 3.45
C ARG A 46 6.91 -9.61 3.19
N ALA A 47 6.94 -8.54 3.98
CA ALA A 47 6.01 -7.43 3.82
C ALA A 47 6.33 -6.60 2.56
N GLN A 48 7.61 -6.39 2.27
CA GLN A 48 8.10 -5.76 1.04
C GLN A 48 7.69 -6.58 -0.18
N GLU A 49 7.88 -7.90 -0.15
CA GLU A 49 7.48 -8.80 -1.24
C GLU A 49 5.98 -8.70 -1.56
N LEU A 50 5.13 -8.78 -0.54
CA LEU A 50 3.68 -8.66 -0.70
C LEU A 50 3.27 -7.28 -1.22
N PHE A 51 3.89 -6.22 -0.69
CA PHE A 51 3.60 -4.85 -1.10
C PHE A 51 4.02 -4.59 -2.56
N LEU A 52 5.20 -5.04 -2.95
CA LEU A 52 5.68 -4.96 -4.34
C LEU A 52 4.79 -5.77 -5.29
N HIS A 53 4.34 -6.95 -4.87
CA HIS A 53 3.41 -7.75 -5.66
C HIS A 53 2.08 -7.01 -5.90
N CYS A 54 1.51 -6.42 -4.85
CA CYS A 54 0.30 -5.59 -4.93
C CYS A 54 0.49 -4.41 -5.88
N LEU A 55 1.62 -3.69 -5.77
CA LEU A 55 1.90 -2.55 -6.63
C LEU A 55 1.97 -2.97 -8.10
N ALA A 56 2.75 -4.00 -8.40
CA ALA A 56 2.95 -4.47 -9.78
C ALA A 56 1.70 -5.04 -10.45
N HIS A 57 0.85 -5.75 -9.70
CA HIS A 57 -0.26 -6.52 -10.28
C HIS A 57 -1.63 -5.85 -10.13
N ASN A 58 -1.79 -4.95 -9.16
CA ASN A 58 -3.08 -4.34 -8.86
C ASN A 58 -3.03 -2.81 -9.05
N ILE A 59 -2.16 -2.12 -8.30
CA ILE A 59 -2.18 -0.65 -8.24
C ILE A 59 -1.64 0.00 -9.55
N ILE A 60 -0.53 -0.51 -10.10
CA ILE A 60 0.05 0.02 -11.35
C ILE A 60 -0.86 -0.26 -12.55
N PRO A 61 -1.43 -1.46 -12.73
CA PRO A 61 -2.41 -1.69 -13.79
C PRO A 61 -3.64 -0.78 -13.66
N LEU A 62 -4.17 -0.55 -12.45
CA LEU A 62 -5.27 0.39 -12.23
C LEU A 62 -4.92 1.81 -12.65
N SER A 63 -3.71 2.29 -12.37
CA SER A 63 -3.28 3.63 -12.78
C SER A 63 -3.03 3.77 -14.29
N HIS A 64 -2.71 2.67 -14.99
CA HIS A 64 -2.47 2.66 -16.44
C HIS A 64 -3.71 2.35 -17.30
N LEU A 65 -4.65 1.54 -16.81
CA LEU A 65 -5.82 1.08 -17.58
C LEU A 65 -6.82 2.20 -17.87
N GLU A 66 -6.93 3.21 -17.00
CA GLU A 66 -7.94 4.25 -17.15
C GLU A 66 -7.38 5.63 -17.51
N ALA A 67 -6.07 5.74 -17.75
CA ALA A 67 -5.39 6.99 -18.14
C ALA A 67 -5.64 8.21 -17.22
N ASP A 68 -6.23 8.00 -16.05
CA ASP A 68 -6.52 9.01 -15.05
C ASP A 68 -6.08 8.51 -13.68
N CYS A 69 -5.02 9.11 -13.16
CA CYS A 69 -4.65 9.01 -11.75
C CYS A 69 -5.74 9.52 -10.78
N ALA A 70 -6.85 10.05 -11.30
CA ALA A 70 -7.99 10.55 -10.55
C ALA A 70 -8.76 9.47 -9.75
N LEU A 71 -8.49 8.18 -9.97
CA LEU A 71 -9.13 7.08 -9.22
C LEU A 71 -8.57 6.89 -7.81
N LEU A 72 -7.28 7.16 -7.60
CA LEU A 72 -6.71 7.09 -6.26
C LEU A 72 -6.98 8.42 -5.57
N SER A 73 -7.80 8.39 -4.53
CA SER A 73 -7.99 9.55 -3.68
C SER A 73 -6.64 10.05 -3.13
N PRO A 74 -6.50 11.35 -2.85
CA PRO A 74 -5.29 11.88 -2.21
C PRO A 74 -4.93 11.16 -0.91
N GLU A 75 -5.94 10.67 -0.20
CA GLU A 75 -5.78 9.86 1.02
C GLU A 75 -5.20 8.48 0.70
N CYS A 76 -5.67 7.80 -0.35
CA CYS A 76 -5.05 6.55 -0.85
C CYS A 76 -3.57 6.74 -1.16
N VAL A 77 -3.22 7.77 -1.94
CA VAL A 77 -1.83 8.07 -2.31
C VAL A 77 -0.98 8.35 -1.07
N THR A 78 -1.51 9.14 -0.13
CA THR A 78 -0.84 9.42 1.14
C THR A 78 -0.59 8.15 1.95
N ASN A 79 -1.58 7.26 2.04
CA ASN A 79 -1.44 6.00 2.77
C ASN A 79 -0.47 5.03 2.09
N LEU A 80 -0.44 4.99 0.76
CA LEU A 80 0.57 4.24 -0.01
C LEU A 80 1.98 4.76 0.23
N LEU A 81 2.17 6.09 0.23
CA LEU A 81 3.47 6.71 0.55
C LEU A 81 3.92 6.38 1.97
N ARG A 82 3.02 6.47 2.96
CA ARG A 82 3.32 6.08 4.35
C ARG A 82 3.70 4.61 4.46
N LEU A 83 2.96 3.73 3.79
CA LEU A 83 3.24 2.30 3.76
C LEU A 83 4.61 2.01 3.12
N SER A 84 4.89 2.64 1.98
CA SER A 84 6.17 2.50 1.28
C SER A 84 7.35 2.98 2.11
N THR A 85 7.20 4.09 2.84
CA THR A 85 8.20 4.62 3.76
C THR A 85 8.48 3.66 4.90
N PHE A 86 7.42 3.10 5.52
CA PHE A 86 7.57 2.12 6.58
C PHE A 86 8.28 0.85 6.09
N LEU A 87 7.87 0.36 4.92
CA LEU A 87 8.44 -0.84 4.30
C LEU A 87 9.79 -0.58 3.62
N ARG A 88 10.27 0.66 3.56
CA ARG A 88 11.51 1.06 2.86
C ARG A 88 11.50 0.65 1.38
N VAL A 89 10.35 0.79 0.74
CA VAL A 89 10.17 0.56 -0.70
C VAL A 89 10.04 1.92 -1.38
N ASN A 90 10.83 2.17 -2.42
CA ASN A 90 10.66 3.36 -3.23
C ASN A 90 9.54 3.12 -4.26
N ILE A 91 8.52 3.96 -4.24
CA ILE A 91 7.37 3.90 -5.16
C ILE A 91 7.23 5.18 -5.99
N ASP A 92 8.20 6.10 -5.92
CA ASP A 92 8.11 7.44 -6.52
C ASP A 92 7.88 7.35 -8.02
N GLU A 93 8.60 6.44 -8.70
CA GLU A 93 8.50 6.19 -10.15
C GLU A 93 7.09 5.78 -10.59
N TRP A 94 6.30 5.20 -9.69
CA TRP A 94 4.94 4.73 -9.95
C TRP A 94 3.87 5.78 -9.63
N LEU A 95 4.20 6.78 -8.80
CA LEU A 95 3.30 7.88 -8.43
C LEU A 95 3.54 9.16 -9.25
N VAL A 96 4.64 9.26 -10.01
CA VAL A 96 4.92 10.40 -10.93
C VAL A 96 3.74 10.75 -11.87
N PRO A 97 2.98 9.80 -12.44
CA PRO A 97 1.85 10.13 -13.29
C PRO A 97 0.74 10.92 -12.55
N CYS A 98 0.66 10.82 -11.22
CA CYS A 98 -0.43 11.40 -10.42
C CYS A 98 -0.11 12.77 -9.83
N ALA A 99 1.16 13.18 -9.80
CA ALA A 99 1.59 14.48 -9.26
C ALA A 99 1.57 15.63 -10.30
N LYS A 100 1.21 15.33 -11.56
CA LYS A 100 1.20 16.29 -12.67
C LYS A 100 -0.22 16.64 -13.17
N SER A 101 -1.27 16.10 -12.55
CA SER A 101 -2.67 16.42 -12.86
C SER A 101 -3.22 17.52 -11.96
#